data_AF-A0A7G2CDU5-F1
#
_entry.id   AF-A0A7G2CDU5-F1
#
_cell.length_a   1.000
_cell.length_b   1.000
_cell.length_c   1.000
_cell.angle_alpha   90.00
_cell.angle_beta   90.00
_cell.angle_gamma   90.00
#
_symmetry.space_group_name_H-M   'P 1'
#
loop_
_entity.id
_entity.type
_entity.pdbx_description
1 polymer ?
#
loop_
_entity_poly.entity_id
_entity_poly.type
_entity_poly.pdbx_seq_one_letter_code
_entity_poly.pdbx_strand_id
1 'polypeptide(L)'
;MDEMNILLLGEGNLTFSYALIKKLSKSRYFRRNGEAKSDDHDGPTVGLTVTTFDTKEELEEKYPEVIPIFEYFDSKGRITITYQDAIDATMVHESFTTPFSLVYFNNPHVGVENFLLQRALLSHSFSSVGKLPSGELPQQFVLSLCDDQPTRWDLLRCAERNGYVCVFAVPFFGEEFKEYENKRHQSDTKFPFQIMTHFYFMKKGRWRHPAAAVKALCQRGSRRLEVGVRRHRRQ
;
A
#
# COMPACT_ATOMS: atom_id res chain seq x y z
N MET A 1 -8.98 9.50 19.29
CA MET A 1 -8.76 9.87 17.88
C MET A 1 -8.49 8.57 17.14
N ASP A 2 -9.23 8.25 16.08
CA ASP A 2 -9.02 7.02 15.34
C ASP A 2 -7.66 7.11 14.62
N GLU A 3 -6.64 6.46 15.18
CA GLU A 3 -5.30 6.45 14.61
C GLU A 3 -5.29 5.54 13.38
N MET A 4 -5.07 6.13 12.21
CA MET A 4 -4.98 5.35 10.97
C MET A 4 -3.57 4.76 10.87
N ASN A 5 -3.44 3.51 11.27
CA ASN A 5 -2.18 2.77 11.12
C ASN A 5 -2.15 2.04 9.77
N ILE A 6 -1.10 2.31 9.01
CA ILE A 6 -0.83 1.78 7.67
C ILE A 6 0.44 0.93 7.74
N LEU A 7 0.39 -0.29 7.21
CA LEU A 7 1.54 -1.16 7.02
C LEU A 7 1.89 -1.22 5.53
N LEU A 8 3.13 -0.90 5.17
CA LEU A 8 3.73 -1.05 3.85
C LEU A 8 4.64 -2.29 3.92
N LEU A 9 4.08 -3.43 3.51
CA LEU A 9 4.63 -4.76 3.73
C LEU A 9 5.57 -5.18 2.59
N GLY A 10 6.79 -5.59 2.95
CA GLY A 10 7.68 -6.35 2.07
C GLY A 10 8.22 -5.55 0.89
N GLU A 11 8.58 -4.29 1.11
CA GLU A 11 9.20 -3.44 0.10
C GLU A 11 10.59 -3.94 -0.28
N GLY A 12 10.93 -3.84 -1.56
CA GLY A 12 12.24 -4.25 -2.07
C GLY A 12 13.31 -3.18 -1.94
N ASN A 13 13.01 -1.92 -2.29
CA ASN A 13 13.95 -0.80 -2.28
C ASN A 13 13.35 0.49 -1.72
N LEU A 14 12.22 0.39 -1.01
CA LEU A 14 11.51 1.51 -0.35
C LEU A 14 11.00 2.63 -1.28
N THR A 15 11.16 2.53 -2.61
CA THR A 15 10.80 3.62 -3.53
C THR A 15 9.28 3.84 -3.61
N PHE A 16 8.48 2.78 -3.47
CA PHE A 16 7.02 2.90 -3.41
C PHE A 16 6.60 3.60 -2.12
N SER A 17 7.14 3.17 -0.98
CA SER A 17 6.93 3.82 0.32
C SER A 17 7.30 5.29 0.28
N TYR A 18 8.47 5.62 -0.27
CA TYR A 18 8.92 6.98 -0.48
C TYR A 18 7.92 7.81 -1.30
N ALA A 19 7.50 7.30 -2.46
CA ALA A 19 6.54 7.98 -3.33
C ALA A 19 5.17 8.17 -2.66
N LEU A 20 4.67 7.14 -1.96
CA LEU A 20 3.41 7.18 -1.24
C LEU A 20 3.45 8.21 -0.09
N ILE A 21 4.48 8.17 0.75
CA ILE A 21 4.66 9.11 1.87
C ILE A 21 4.74 10.54 1.35
N LYS A 22 5.44 10.78 0.23
CA LYS A 22 5.51 12.10 -0.42
C LYS A 22 4.16 12.57 -0.94
N LYS A 23 3.33 11.66 -1.51
CA LYS A 23 1.96 11.95 -1.95
C LYS A 23 1.04 12.25 -0.75
N LEU A 24 1.12 11.45 0.31
CA LEU A 24 0.36 11.65 1.55
C LEU A 24 0.70 13.00 2.18
N SER A 25 1.99 13.31 2.32
CA SER A 25 2.50 14.58 2.86
C SER A 25 1.99 15.82 2.10
N LYS A 26 1.70 15.68 0.80
CA LYS A 26 1.16 16.77 -0.04
C LYS A 26 -0.37 16.85 -0.01
N SER A 27 -1.06 15.81 0.46
CA SER A 27 -2.52 15.74 0.41
C SER A 27 -3.16 16.69 1.41
N ARG A 28 -4.37 17.18 1.08
CA ARG A 28 -5.13 18.12 1.94
C ARG A 28 -5.41 17.57 3.34
N TYR A 29 -5.43 16.24 3.50
CA TYR A 29 -5.57 15.57 4.80
C TYR A 29 -4.43 15.92 5.76
N PHE A 30 -3.22 16.14 5.24
CA PHE A 30 -2.04 16.53 6.02
C PHE A 30 -1.66 18.02 5.83
N ARG A 31 -2.25 18.70 4.84
CA ARG A 31 -2.05 20.13 4.53
C ARG A 31 -2.97 21.08 5.30
N ARG A 32 -4.06 20.60 5.93
CA ARG A 32 -4.94 21.43 6.76
C ARG A 32 -4.23 21.75 8.09
N ASN A 33 -3.27 22.67 8.02
CA ASN A 33 -2.79 23.59 9.06
C ASN A 33 -1.69 24.46 8.41
N GLY A 34 -2.07 25.12 7.31
CA GLY A 34 -1.20 26.03 6.56
C GLY A 34 -1.44 27.51 6.85
N GLU A 35 -2.52 27.88 7.55
CA GLU A 35 -2.84 29.28 7.86
C GLU A 35 -3.54 29.48 9.22
N ALA A 36 -3.43 28.52 10.14
CA ALA A 36 -3.90 28.70 11.52
C ALA A 36 -2.69 28.78 12.45
N LYS A 37 -2.38 30.00 12.91
CA LYS A 37 -1.62 30.22 14.13
C LYS A 37 -2.52 29.78 15.30
N SER A 38 -2.42 28.52 15.70
CA SER A 38 -2.97 28.04 16.97
C SER A 38 -2.24 26.76 17.36
N ASP A 39 -1.78 26.71 18.61
CA ASP A 39 -1.06 25.61 19.29
C ASP A 39 -1.89 24.32 19.46
N ASP A 40 -2.73 23.96 18.49
CA ASP A 40 -3.49 22.71 18.51
C ASP A 40 -2.79 21.65 17.66
N HIS A 41 -2.15 20.70 18.34
CA HIS A 41 -1.61 19.44 17.82
C HIS A 41 -2.69 18.46 17.29
N ASP A 42 -3.91 18.92 17.03
CA ASP A 42 -5.11 18.10 16.90
C ASP A 42 -5.38 17.60 15.45
N GLY A 43 -4.32 17.36 14.68
CA GLY A 43 -4.41 16.70 13.37
C GLY A 43 -4.42 15.17 13.51
N PRO A 44 -5.09 14.41 12.62
CA PRO A 44 -5.03 12.96 12.67
C PRO A 44 -3.59 12.48 12.47
N THR A 45 -3.03 11.83 13.48
CA THR A 45 -1.74 11.14 13.39
C THR A 45 -1.91 9.89 12.54
N VAL A 46 -1.15 9.79 11.44
CA VAL A 46 -1.10 8.58 10.63
C VAL A 46 0.22 7.88 10.95
N GLY A 47 0.11 6.71 11.56
CA GLY A 47 1.23 5.80 11.76
C GLY A 47 1.49 5.02 10.47
N LEU A 48 2.71 5.07 9.99
CA LEU A 48 3.17 4.32 8.83
C LEU A 48 4.29 3.38 9.26
N THR A 49 4.05 2.08 9.18
CA THR A 49 5.09 1.07 9.34
C THR A 49 5.54 0.62 7.97
N VAL A 50 6.82 0.78 7.65
CA VAL A 50 7.44 0.34 6.40
C VAL A 50 8.28 -0.88 6.70
N THR A 51 8.14 -1.94 5.90
CA THR A 51 8.91 -3.16 6.11
C THR A 51 9.60 -3.68 4.87
N THR A 52 10.73 -4.36 5.09
CA THR A 52 11.50 -5.07 4.06
C THR A 52 11.71 -6.52 4.50
N PHE A 53 11.99 -7.40 3.53
CA PHE A 53 12.38 -8.78 3.83
C PHE A 53 13.86 -8.88 4.18
N ASP A 54 14.73 -8.17 3.44
CA ASP A 54 16.16 -8.08 3.73
C ASP A 54 16.40 -7.28 5.02
N THR A 55 17.52 -7.54 5.71
CA THR A 55 17.97 -6.67 6.82
C THR A 55 18.33 -5.29 6.31
N LYS A 56 18.40 -4.29 7.19
CA LYS A 56 18.81 -2.93 6.81
C LYS A 56 20.17 -2.90 6.12
N GLU A 57 21.14 -3.64 6.63
CA GLU A 57 22.49 -3.71 6.07
C GLU A 57 22.48 -4.32 4.66
N GLU A 58 21.78 -5.44 4.48
CA GLU A 58 21.62 -6.10 3.17
C GLU A 58 20.91 -5.18 2.17
N LEU A 59 19.89 -4.45 2.64
CA LEU A 59 19.11 -3.52 1.82
C LEU A 59 19.97 -2.35 1.33
N GLU A 60 20.75 -1.73 2.22
CA GLU A 60 21.65 -0.62 1.90
C GLU A 60 22.78 -1.04 0.95
N GLU A 61 23.28 -2.27 1.09
CA GLU A 61 24.27 -2.85 0.17
C GLU A 61 23.67 -3.09 -1.23
N LYS A 62 22.47 -3.68 -1.30
CA LYS A 62 21.79 -3.99 -2.58
C LYS A 62 21.26 -2.74 -3.28
N TYR A 63 20.77 -1.76 -2.53
CA TYR A 63 20.07 -0.59 -3.03
C TYR A 63 20.56 0.69 -2.33
N PRO A 64 21.72 1.26 -2.71
CA PRO A 64 22.26 2.47 -2.06
C PRO A 64 21.31 3.68 -2.09
N GLU A 65 20.34 3.71 -3.01
CA GLU A 65 19.28 4.73 -3.04
C GLU A 65 18.38 4.76 -1.79
N VAL A 66 18.38 3.71 -0.95
CA VAL A 66 17.57 3.66 0.28
C VAL A 66 18.11 4.57 1.39
N ILE A 67 19.41 4.87 1.39
CA ILE A 67 20.05 5.73 2.39
C ILE A 67 19.38 7.11 2.44
N PRO A 68 19.29 7.88 1.34
CA PRO A 68 18.56 9.16 1.36
C PRO A 68 17.04 9.01 1.55
N ILE A 69 16.46 7.82 1.33
CA ILE A 69 15.05 7.55 1.64
C ILE A 69 14.84 7.48 3.16
N PHE A 70 15.74 6.82 3.90
CA PHE A 70 15.71 6.80 5.37
C PHE A 70 15.85 8.20 5.96
N GLU A 71 16.83 8.99 5.48
CA GLU A 71 16.98 10.39 5.88
C GLU A 71 15.69 11.19 5.65
N TYR A 72 15.01 10.94 4.53
CA TYR A 72 13.73 11.55 4.24
C TYR A 72 12.61 11.10 5.19
N PHE A 73 12.57 9.82 5.59
CA PHE A 73 11.61 9.32 6.58
C PHE A 73 11.85 9.99 7.94
N ASP A 74 13.10 10.05 8.39
CA ASP A 74 13.49 10.67 9.67
C ASP A 74 13.20 12.18 9.69
N SER A 75 13.23 12.84 8.52
CA SER A 75 12.87 14.26 8.40
C SER A 75 11.38 14.56 8.63
N LYS A 76 10.50 13.55 8.73
CA LYS A 76 9.05 13.75 8.85
C LYS A 76 8.60 13.89 10.31
N GLY A 77 8.28 15.13 10.70
CA GLY A 77 7.68 15.39 12.01
C GLY A 77 6.15 15.23 12.10
N ARG A 78 5.43 15.14 10.97
CA ARG A 78 3.94 15.08 10.95
C ARG A 78 3.37 13.68 10.66
N ILE A 79 4.22 12.77 10.19
CA ILE A 79 3.86 11.40 9.86
C ILE A 79 4.81 10.55 10.68
N THR A 80 4.28 9.78 11.61
CA THR A 80 5.10 8.84 12.39
C THR A 80 5.46 7.68 11.47
N ILE A 81 6.72 7.60 11.05
CA ILE A 81 7.21 6.54 10.20
C ILE A 81 8.06 5.61 11.06
N THR A 82 7.70 4.34 11.10
CA THR A 82 8.48 3.27 11.73
C THR A 82 9.00 2.36 10.63
N TYR A 83 10.29 2.04 10.64
CA TYR A 83 10.88 1.04 9.77
C TYR A 83 11.15 -0.25 10.54
N GLN A 84 10.85 -1.41 9.93
CA GLN A 84 11.22 -2.73 10.43
C GLN A 84 11.71 -3.62 9.29
N ASP A 85 12.89 -4.19 9.44
CA ASP A 85 13.49 -5.11 8.48
C ASP A 85 13.22 -6.57 8.87
N ALA A 86 13.71 -7.51 8.05
CA ALA A 86 13.57 -8.96 8.30
C ALA A 86 12.11 -9.44 8.47
N ILE A 87 11.15 -8.78 7.81
CA ILE A 87 9.72 -9.11 7.91
C ILE A 87 9.28 -10.02 6.76
N ASP A 88 8.94 -11.26 7.09
CA ASP A 88 8.33 -12.20 6.15
C ASP A 88 6.83 -11.92 5.98
N ALA A 89 6.42 -11.51 4.78
CA ALA A 89 5.02 -11.26 4.43
C ALA A 89 4.11 -12.49 4.60
N THR A 90 4.65 -13.71 4.58
CA THR A 90 3.93 -14.96 4.82
C THR A 90 3.68 -15.25 6.31
N MET A 91 4.39 -14.54 7.20
CA MET A 91 4.33 -14.70 8.65
C MET A 91 4.19 -13.36 9.42
N VAL A 92 3.84 -12.27 8.73
CA VAL A 92 3.66 -10.91 9.31
C VAL A 92 2.91 -10.81 10.65
N HIS A 93 1.93 -11.69 10.90
CA HIS A 93 1.23 -11.74 12.20
C HIS A 93 2.11 -12.07 13.42
N GLU A 94 3.28 -12.66 13.20
CA GLU A 94 4.25 -12.96 14.27
C GLU A 94 5.06 -11.73 14.66
N SER A 95 5.22 -10.76 13.74
CA SER A 95 6.02 -9.55 13.93
C SER A 95 5.24 -8.42 14.60
N PHE A 96 3.91 -8.43 14.52
CA PHE A 96 3.09 -7.29 14.94
C PHE A 96 1.93 -7.68 15.86
N THR A 97 1.86 -6.99 16.99
CA THR A 97 0.76 -7.05 17.97
C THR A 97 -0.16 -5.83 17.90
N THR A 98 0.15 -4.86 17.04
CA THR A 98 -0.68 -3.67 16.81
C THR A 98 -1.66 -3.86 15.65
N PRO A 99 -2.84 -3.24 15.70
CA PRO A 99 -3.81 -3.31 14.61
C PRO A 99 -3.44 -2.36 13.47
N PHE A 100 -3.58 -2.83 12.23
CA PHE A 100 -3.46 -2.02 11.02
C PHE A 100 -4.80 -1.92 10.31
N SER A 101 -5.21 -0.68 10.02
CA SER A 101 -6.41 -0.39 9.24
C SER A 101 -6.21 -0.63 7.75
N LEU A 102 -4.97 -0.49 7.28
CA LEU A 102 -4.59 -0.64 5.87
C LEU A 102 -3.25 -1.35 5.79
N VAL A 103 -3.21 -2.49 5.10
CA VAL A 103 -1.98 -3.22 4.80
C VAL A 103 -1.80 -3.15 3.29
N TYR A 104 -0.72 -2.56 2.82
CA TYR A 104 -0.32 -2.56 1.43
C TYR A 104 0.80 -3.57 1.25
N PHE A 105 0.63 -4.48 0.31
CA PHE A 105 1.71 -5.33 -0.17
C PHE A 105 1.91 -5.00 -1.66
N ASN A 106 2.86 -4.10 -1.90
CA ASN A 106 3.25 -3.70 -3.24
C ASN A 106 4.23 -4.72 -3.80
N ASN A 107 3.70 -5.80 -4.38
CA ASN A 107 4.50 -6.93 -4.84
C ASN A 107 4.39 -7.15 -6.36
N PRO A 108 4.77 -6.17 -7.20
CA PRO A 108 5.00 -6.48 -8.58
C PRO A 108 6.27 -7.30 -8.63
N HIS A 109 6.19 -8.64 -8.59
CA HIS A 109 7.40 -9.45 -8.72
C HIS A 109 7.98 -9.28 -10.11
N VAL A 110 9.31 -9.32 -10.11
CA VAL A 110 10.11 -8.86 -11.23
C VAL A 110 11.24 -9.83 -11.60
N GLY A 111 11.28 -11.01 -10.98
CA GLY A 111 12.27 -12.05 -11.22
C GLY A 111 11.78 -13.11 -12.21
N VAL A 112 12.41 -14.30 -12.17
CA VAL A 112 11.88 -15.50 -12.83
C VAL A 112 10.53 -15.85 -12.21
N GLU A 113 9.50 -15.75 -13.02
CA GLU A 113 8.13 -15.94 -12.56
C GLU A 113 7.83 -17.43 -12.38
N ASN A 114 7.69 -17.86 -11.13
CA ASN A 114 7.17 -19.18 -10.78
C ASN A 114 5.76 -19.02 -10.23
N PHE A 115 4.75 -19.30 -11.07
CA PHE A 115 3.33 -19.12 -10.72
C PHE A 115 2.92 -19.85 -9.45
N LEU A 116 3.48 -21.04 -9.18
CA LEU A 116 3.13 -21.82 -8.00
C LEU A 116 3.67 -21.15 -6.73
N LEU A 117 4.92 -20.67 -6.77
CA LEU A 117 5.50 -19.91 -5.66
C LEU A 117 4.74 -18.60 -5.43
N GLN A 118 4.36 -17.91 -6.50
CA GLN A 118 3.60 -16.66 -6.38
C GLN A 118 2.20 -16.88 -5.81
N ARG A 119 1.51 -17.95 -6.23
CA ARG A 119 0.23 -18.37 -5.65
C ARG A 119 0.35 -18.76 -4.18
N ALA A 120 1.43 -19.44 -3.81
CA ALA A 120 1.73 -19.79 -2.43
C ALA A 120 1.95 -18.52 -1.60
N LEU A 121 2.83 -17.61 -2.06
CA LEU A 121 3.09 -16.32 -1.43
C LEU A 121 1.80 -15.54 -1.18
N LEU A 122 0.98 -15.33 -2.21
CA LEU A 122 -0.32 -14.65 -2.06
C LEU A 122 -1.21 -15.34 -1.02
N SER A 123 -1.36 -16.67 -1.10
CA SER A 123 -2.21 -17.43 -0.18
C SER A 123 -1.74 -17.30 1.27
N HIS A 124 -0.43 -17.40 1.51
CA HIS A 124 0.14 -17.27 2.84
C HIS A 124 0.07 -15.83 3.36
N SER A 125 0.30 -14.82 2.52
CA SER A 125 0.14 -13.42 2.91
C SER A 125 -1.29 -13.09 3.28
N PHE A 126 -2.30 -13.54 2.52
CA PHE A 126 -3.72 -13.37 2.91
C PHE A 126 -4.02 -14.00 4.27
N SER A 127 -3.54 -15.23 4.49
CA SER A 127 -3.71 -15.95 5.76
C SER A 127 -3.08 -15.17 6.92
N SER A 128 -1.82 -14.77 6.75
CA SER A 128 -1.03 -14.07 7.76
C SER A 128 -1.60 -12.69 8.09
N VAL A 129 -1.87 -11.86 7.09
CA VAL A 129 -2.53 -10.56 7.28
C VAL A 129 -3.88 -10.72 7.98
N GLY A 130 -4.64 -11.77 7.64
CA GLY A 130 -5.94 -12.04 8.25
C GLY A 130 -5.88 -12.46 9.73
N LYS A 131 -4.69 -12.76 10.26
CA LYS A 131 -4.43 -13.05 11.68
C LYS A 131 -3.94 -11.83 12.45
N LEU A 132 -3.60 -10.72 11.78
CA LEU A 132 -3.25 -9.48 12.47
C LEU A 132 -4.38 -9.02 13.40
N PRO A 133 -4.03 -8.34 14.51
CA PRO A 133 -5.00 -7.78 15.43
C PRO A 133 -6.01 -6.87 14.73
N SER A 134 -7.26 -6.92 15.19
CA SER A 134 -8.33 -6.06 14.67
C SER A 134 -8.37 -4.77 15.47
N GLY A 135 -8.39 -3.64 14.77
CA GLY A 135 -8.69 -2.34 15.37
C GLY A 135 -10.17 -1.99 15.24
N GLU A 136 -10.49 -0.74 15.56
CA GLU A 136 -11.84 -0.19 15.41
C GLU A 136 -12.23 -0.03 13.93
N LEU A 137 -11.27 0.34 13.08
CA LEU A 137 -11.46 0.44 11.64
C LEU A 137 -11.35 -0.94 10.97
N PRO A 138 -12.22 -1.23 9.99
CA PRO A 138 -12.14 -2.50 9.26
C PRO A 138 -10.86 -2.56 8.43
N GLN A 139 -10.04 -3.58 8.68
CA GLN A 139 -8.79 -3.80 7.96
C GLN A 139 -9.04 -4.02 6.46
N GLN A 140 -8.28 -3.30 5.65
CA GLN A 140 -8.17 -3.51 4.21
C GLN A 140 -6.79 -4.06 3.88
N PHE A 141 -6.73 -5.11 3.08
CA PHE A 141 -5.49 -5.62 2.51
C PHE A 141 -5.44 -5.23 1.03
N VAL A 142 -4.42 -4.47 0.65
CA VAL A 142 -4.24 -3.93 -0.69
C VAL A 142 -3.05 -4.60 -1.34
N LEU A 143 -3.27 -5.23 -2.49
CA LEU A 143 -2.24 -5.88 -3.27
C LEU A 143 -2.05 -5.12 -4.58
N SER A 144 -0.81 -4.79 -4.91
CA SER A 144 -0.43 -4.20 -6.19
C SER A 144 0.17 -5.25 -7.10
N LEU A 145 -0.39 -5.42 -8.29
CA LEU A 145 0.09 -6.37 -9.30
C LEU A 145 0.07 -5.72 -10.68
N CYS A 146 0.98 -6.16 -11.55
CA CYS A 146 1.12 -5.68 -12.93
C CYS A 146 0.37 -6.56 -13.92
N ASP A 147 -0.17 -5.91 -14.96
CA ASP A 147 -0.67 -6.54 -16.19
C ASP A 147 -1.57 -7.77 -15.92
N ASP A 148 -1.14 -8.95 -16.36
CA ASP A 148 -1.90 -10.21 -16.27
C ASP A 148 -1.56 -11.06 -15.03
N GLN A 149 -0.67 -10.58 -14.15
CA GLN A 149 -0.29 -11.26 -12.89
C GLN A 149 -1.50 -11.62 -12.03
N PRO A 150 -2.52 -10.76 -11.83
CA PRO A 150 -3.70 -11.11 -11.03
C PRO A 150 -4.40 -12.38 -11.51
N THR A 151 -4.50 -12.56 -12.83
CA THR A 151 -5.12 -13.73 -13.45
C THR A 151 -4.19 -14.94 -13.39
N ARG A 152 -2.92 -14.77 -13.79
CA ARG A 152 -1.94 -15.87 -13.81
C ARG A 152 -1.63 -16.42 -12.42
N TRP A 153 -1.66 -15.55 -11.40
CA TRP A 153 -1.42 -15.93 -10.00
C TRP A 153 -2.71 -16.22 -9.25
N ASP A 154 -3.84 -16.33 -9.95
CA ASP A 154 -5.12 -16.77 -9.36
C ASP A 154 -5.51 -15.93 -8.12
N LEU A 155 -5.23 -14.61 -8.17
CA LEU A 155 -5.31 -13.68 -7.04
C LEU A 155 -6.66 -13.78 -6.30
N LEU A 156 -7.76 -13.72 -7.06
CA LEU A 156 -9.11 -13.73 -6.50
C LEU A 156 -9.42 -15.04 -5.78
N ARG A 157 -8.91 -16.18 -6.29
CA ARG A 157 -9.11 -17.48 -5.66
C ARG A 157 -8.24 -17.64 -4.41
N CYS A 158 -7.00 -17.14 -4.44
CA CYS A 158 -6.15 -17.06 -3.25
C CYS A 158 -6.82 -16.23 -2.14
N ALA A 159 -7.41 -15.09 -2.50
CA ALA A 159 -8.18 -14.26 -1.59
C ALA A 159 -9.41 -14.99 -1.04
N GLU A 160 -10.23 -15.57 -1.91
CA GLU A 160 -11.46 -16.24 -1.54
C GLU A 160 -11.23 -17.41 -0.57
N ARG A 161 -10.22 -18.24 -0.84
CA ARG A 161 -9.85 -19.37 0.04
C ARG A 161 -9.47 -18.93 1.45
N ASN A 162 -8.94 -17.71 1.58
CA ASN A 162 -8.58 -17.12 2.87
C ASN A 162 -9.71 -16.26 3.46
N GLY A 163 -10.92 -16.35 2.90
CA GLY A 163 -12.09 -15.64 3.40
C GLY A 163 -12.11 -14.16 3.05
N TYR A 164 -11.39 -13.72 2.01
CA TYR A 164 -11.44 -12.34 1.52
C TYR A 164 -12.39 -12.18 0.33
N VAL A 165 -12.79 -10.94 0.09
CA VAL A 165 -13.47 -10.49 -1.13
C VAL A 165 -12.78 -9.24 -1.66
N CYS A 166 -12.57 -9.18 -2.97
CA CYS A 166 -12.11 -7.96 -3.64
C CYS A 166 -13.26 -6.97 -3.71
N VAL A 167 -13.10 -5.80 -3.10
CA VAL A 167 -14.13 -4.74 -3.06
C VAL A 167 -13.88 -3.64 -4.09
N PHE A 168 -12.61 -3.38 -4.44
CA PHE A 168 -12.22 -2.41 -5.46
C PHE A 168 -10.97 -2.88 -6.20
N ALA A 169 -10.88 -2.53 -7.47
CA ALA A 169 -9.65 -2.59 -8.26
C ALA A 169 -9.43 -1.21 -8.86
N VAL A 170 -8.29 -0.58 -8.56
CA VAL A 170 -7.98 0.78 -8.96
C VAL A 170 -6.67 0.78 -9.75
N PRO A 171 -6.67 1.19 -11.03
CA PRO A 171 -5.45 1.39 -11.80
C PRO A 171 -4.47 2.32 -11.07
N PHE A 172 -3.21 1.92 -11.07
CA PHE A 172 -2.06 2.67 -10.63
C PHE A 172 -1.34 3.18 -11.88
N PHE A 173 -1.34 4.50 -12.07
CA PHE A 173 -0.64 5.14 -13.16
C PHE A 173 0.71 5.67 -12.68
N GLY A 174 1.80 5.32 -13.37
CA GLY A 174 3.15 5.74 -12.98
C GLY A 174 3.33 7.25 -12.89
N GLU A 175 2.54 8.03 -13.66
CA GLU A 175 2.51 9.49 -13.56
C GLU A 175 2.12 10.01 -12.16
N GLU A 176 1.33 9.23 -11.41
CA GLU A 176 0.92 9.58 -10.05
C GLU A 176 2.00 9.29 -8.99
N PHE A 177 3.03 8.53 -9.34
CA PHE A 177 4.10 8.08 -8.45
C PHE A 177 5.45 8.16 -9.20
N LYS A 178 5.85 9.38 -9.55
CA LYS A 178 7.04 9.64 -10.39
C LYS A 178 8.34 9.11 -9.80
N GLU A 179 8.40 9.01 -8.47
CA GLU A 179 9.58 8.53 -7.74
C GLU A 179 9.57 7.02 -7.49
N TYR A 180 8.50 6.32 -7.88
CA TYR A 180 8.44 4.88 -7.76
C TYR A 180 9.18 4.21 -8.92
N GLU A 181 10.19 3.41 -8.60
CA GLU A 181 10.93 2.63 -9.58
C GLU A 181 10.67 1.13 -9.38
N ASN A 182 10.04 0.50 -10.38
CA ASN A 182 9.89 -0.95 -10.42
C ASN A 182 11.18 -1.59 -10.98
N LYS A 183 12.12 -1.90 -10.08
CA LYS A 183 13.41 -2.55 -10.41
C LYS A 183 13.35 -4.05 -10.21
N ARG A 184 14.09 -4.81 -11.03
CA ARG A 184 14.20 -6.27 -10.84
C ARG A 184 14.97 -6.61 -9.57
N HIS A 185 14.52 -7.63 -8.83
CA HIS A 185 15.27 -8.14 -7.68
C HIS A 185 16.59 -8.82 -8.10
N GLN A 186 16.67 -9.32 -9.34
CA GLN A 186 17.82 -10.07 -9.86
C GLN A 186 18.73 -9.25 -10.80
N SER A 187 18.32 -8.04 -11.19
CA SER A 187 19.13 -7.14 -12.01
C SER A 187 18.70 -5.70 -11.79
N ASP A 188 19.60 -4.72 -11.91
CA ASP A 188 19.24 -3.28 -11.86
C ASP A 188 18.42 -2.82 -13.10
N THR A 189 17.83 -3.76 -13.84
CA THR A 189 17.01 -3.50 -15.02
C THR A 189 15.59 -3.16 -14.58
N LYS A 190 15.04 -2.09 -15.14
CA LYS A 190 13.64 -1.70 -14.93
C LYS A 190 12.70 -2.78 -15.49
N PHE A 191 11.56 -2.97 -14.84
CA PHE A 191 10.50 -3.82 -15.35
C PHE A 191 9.43 -3.01 -16.05
N PRO A 192 9.31 -3.15 -17.38
CA PRO A 192 8.21 -2.54 -18.09
C PRO A 192 6.93 -3.28 -17.72
N PHE A 193 5.94 -2.54 -17.23
CA PHE A 193 4.55 -2.98 -17.14
C PHE A 193 3.67 -1.96 -17.86
N GLN A 194 2.53 -2.40 -18.40
CA GLN A 194 1.59 -1.49 -19.07
C GLN A 194 0.66 -0.84 -18.05
N ILE A 195 0.18 -1.63 -17.09
CA ILE A 195 -0.70 -1.17 -16.03
C ILE A 195 -0.37 -1.90 -14.73
N MET A 196 -0.32 -1.15 -13.64
CA MET A 196 -0.36 -1.73 -12.30
C MET A 196 -1.75 -1.49 -11.74
N THR A 197 -2.28 -2.40 -10.92
CA THR A 197 -3.59 -2.25 -10.30
C THR A 197 -3.50 -2.54 -8.82
N HIS A 198 -4.09 -1.66 -8.01
CA HIS A 198 -4.32 -1.88 -6.58
C HIS A 198 -5.64 -2.61 -6.39
N PHE A 199 -5.58 -3.82 -5.86
CA PHE A 199 -6.73 -4.63 -5.51
C PHE A 199 -6.98 -4.55 -4.00
N TYR A 200 -8.15 -4.05 -3.61
CA TYR A 200 -8.53 -3.85 -2.23
C TYR A 200 -9.37 -5.03 -1.76
N PHE A 201 -8.90 -5.72 -0.74
CA PHE A 201 -9.54 -6.90 -0.17
C PHE A 201 -10.00 -6.66 1.26
N MET A 202 -11.12 -7.28 1.60
CA MET A 202 -11.68 -7.25 2.95
C MET A 202 -12.12 -8.64 3.38
N LYS A 203 -11.92 -8.96 4.66
CA LYS A 203 -12.27 -10.28 5.21
C LYS A 203 -13.80 -10.39 5.39
N LYS A 204 -14.38 -11.45 4.82
CA LYS A 204 -15.81 -11.81 4.95
C LYS A 204 -16.16 -11.96 6.44
N GLY A 205 -17.35 -11.53 6.83
CA GLY A 205 -17.84 -11.66 8.21
C GLY A 205 -17.32 -10.62 9.21
N ARG A 206 -16.25 -9.89 8.91
CA ARG A 206 -15.86 -8.67 9.66
C ARG A 206 -16.61 -7.41 9.16
N TRP A 207 -17.66 -7.59 8.35
CA TRP A 207 -18.38 -6.56 7.62
C TRP A 207 -19.90 -6.71 7.80
N ARG A 208 -20.57 -5.67 8.31
CA ARG A 208 -22.03 -5.69 8.55
C ARG A 208 -22.90 -5.20 7.38
N HIS A 209 -22.40 -4.46 6.38
CA HIS A 209 -23.22 -4.06 5.22
C HIS A 209 -22.42 -3.81 3.92
N PRO A 210 -22.50 -4.70 2.91
CA PRO A 210 -21.75 -4.56 1.66
C PRO A 210 -22.21 -3.39 0.76
N ALA A 211 -23.51 -3.11 0.71
CA ALA A 211 -24.08 -2.25 -0.35
C ALA A 211 -23.92 -0.74 -0.07
N ALA A 212 -23.99 -0.30 1.18
CA ALA A 212 -23.97 1.12 1.53
C ALA A 212 -22.55 1.73 1.50
N ALA A 213 -21.55 0.97 1.94
CA ALA A 213 -20.15 1.40 1.96
C ALA A 213 -19.51 1.39 0.56
N VAL A 214 -19.85 0.42 -0.29
CA VAL A 214 -19.47 0.45 -1.72
C VAL A 214 -20.04 1.71 -2.39
N LYS A 215 -21.27 2.09 -2.07
CA LYS A 215 -21.88 3.34 -2.56
C LYS A 215 -21.17 4.59 -1.99
N ALA A 216 -20.81 4.60 -0.71
CA ALA A 216 -20.13 5.74 -0.06
C ALA A 216 -18.67 5.92 -0.55
N LEU A 217 -17.95 4.83 -0.80
CA LEU A 217 -16.59 4.85 -1.36
C LEU A 217 -16.59 5.15 -2.87
N CYS A 218 -17.52 4.58 -3.65
CA CYS A 218 -17.71 4.94 -5.06
C CYS A 218 -18.14 6.39 -5.26
N GLN A 219 -18.95 6.96 -4.35
CA GLN A 219 -19.34 8.37 -4.40
C GLN A 219 -18.19 9.31 -4.00
N ARG A 220 -17.26 8.87 -3.14
CA ARG A 220 -16.04 9.63 -2.80
C ARG A 220 -14.96 9.51 -3.90
N GLY A 221 -14.89 8.37 -4.58
CA GLY A 221 -14.00 8.15 -5.73
C GLY A 221 -14.47 8.83 -7.02
N SER A 222 -15.78 8.77 -7.35
CA SER A 222 -16.34 9.40 -8.56
C SER A 222 -16.26 10.93 -8.51
N ARG A 223 -16.38 11.55 -7.33
CA ARG A 223 -16.20 13.02 -7.19
C ARG A 223 -14.77 13.49 -7.48
N ARG A 224 -13.77 12.60 -7.58
CA ARG A 224 -12.40 12.96 -8.02
C ARG A 224 -12.22 12.89 -9.54
N LEU A 225 -13.05 12.16 -10.28
CA LEU A 225 -12.94 12.05 -11.74
C LEU A 225 -13.72 13.15 -12.49
N GLU A 226 -14.76 13.75 -11.89
CA GLU A 226 -15.55 14.78 -12.57
C GLU A 226 -14.96 16.21 -12.56
N VAL A 227 -13.91 16.47 -11.77
CA VAL A 227 -13.27 17.81 -11.73
C VAL A 227 -12.23 18.01 -12.86
N GLY A 228 -11.96 16.97 -13.66
CA GLY A 228 -10.96 16.98 -14.73
C GLY A 228 -11.45 17.24 -16.16
N VAL A 229 -12.77 17.33 -16.41
CA VAL A 229 -13.30 17.60 -17.76
C VAL A 229 -13.87 19.02 -17.83
N ARG A 230 -12.98 20.02 -17.90
CA ARG A 230 -13.38 21.35 -18.38
C ARG A 230 -13.70 21.23 -19.87
N ARG A 231 -15.00 21.32 -20.16
CA ARG A 231 -15.57 21.56 -21.50
C ARG A 231 -14.74 22.61 -22.25
N HIS A 232 -14.00 22.19 -23.26
CA HIS A 232 -13.67 23.06 -24.39
C HIS A 232 -14.98 23.36 -25.12
N ARG A 233 -15.62 24.49 -24.76
CA ARG A 233 -16.58 25.14 -25.66
C ARG A 233 -15.76 25.71 -26.81
N ARG A 234 -15.91 25.11 -28.00
CA ARG A 234 -15.53 25.76 -29.25
C ARG A 234 -16.38 27.01 -29.41
N GLN A 235 -15.71 28.08 -29.85
CA GLN A 235 -16.28 29.30 -30.40
C GLN A 235 -17.14 28.98 -31.62
#